data_AF-A0A0F9TXE9-F1
#
_entry.id   AF-A0A0F9TXE9-F1
#
_cell.length_a   1.000
_cell.length_b   1.000
_cell.length_c   1.000
_cell.angle_alpha   90.00
_cell.angle_beta   90.00
_cell.angle_gamma   90.00
#
_symmetry.space_group_name_H-M   'P 1'
#
loop_
_entity.id
_entity.type
_entity.pdbx_description
1 polymer ?
#
loop_
_entity_poly.entity_id
_entity_poly.type
_entity_poly.pdbx_seq_one_letter_code
_entity_poly.pdbx_strand_id
1 'polypeptide(L)' 'MTWGAYQQPGLDEEIDSLGSQLSIEIGCAVHYPAYNKNLFECMCGVIFPLYVVKGQDWKLIKQKHVDERKLLKV' A
#
# COMPACT_ATOMS: atom_id res chain seq x y z
N MET A 1 23.14 15.73 3.54
CA MET A 1 22.49 15.36 4.81
C MET A 1 21.47 14.27 4.49
N THR A 2 21.92 13.03 4.40
CA THR A 2 21.08 11.87 4.09
C THR A 2 20.50 11.35 5.41
N TRP A 3 19.22 11.66 5.64
CA TRP A 3 18.43 10.94 6.63
C TRP A 3 18.19 9.54 6.09
N GLY A 4 19.19 8.66 6.29
CA GLY A 4 19.13 7.26 5.92
C GLY A 4 17.97 6.63 6.69
N ALA A 5 16.98 6.12 5.96
CA ALA A 5 16.01 5.20 6.50
C ALA A 5 16.79 4.07 7.17
N TYR A 6 16.79 4.05 8.50
CA TYR A 6 17.27 2.91 9.27
C TYR A 6 16.41 1.72 8.84
N GLN A 7 16.95 0.82 8.02
CA GLN A 7 16.36 -0.50 7.80
C GLN A 7 16.34 -1.19 9.16
N GLN A 8 15.19 -1.16 9.82
CA GLN A 8 14.98 -1.92 11.03
C GLN A 8 14.85 -3.39 10.61
N PRO A 9 15.67 -4.30 11.12
CA PRO A 9 15.53 -5.72 10.81
C PRO A 9 14.12 -6.19 11.19
N GLY A 10 13.39 -6.77 10.23
CA GLY A 10 12.00 -7.25 10.36
C GLY A 10 10.92 -6.29 9.83
N LEU A 11 11.23 -5.01 9.60
CA LEU A 11 10.28 -4.06 9.00
C LEU A 11 10.00 -4.40 7.53
N ASP A 12 11.01 -4.88 6.81
CA ASP A 12 10.89 -5.26 5.40
C ASP A 12 9.98 -6.49 5.23
N GLU A 13 10.07 -7.50 6.11
CA GLU A 13 9.18 -8.68 6.09
C GLU A 13 7.71 -8.33 6.41
N GLU A 14 7.49 -7.43 7.38
CA GLU A 14 6.15 -6.96 7.72
C GLU A 14 5.52 -6.22 6.54
N ILE A 15 6.29 -5.34 5.89
CA ILE A 15 5.84 -4.57 4.72
C ILE A 15 5.55 -5.49 3.55
N ASP A 16 6.39 -6.47 3.28
CA ASP A 16 6.18 -7.45 2.21
C ASP A 16 4.93 -8.29 2.45
N SER A 17 4.70 -8.71 3.69
CA SER A 17 3.49 -9.43 4.09
C SER A 17 2.23 -8.57 3.90
N LEU A 18 2.27 -7.32 4.36
CA LEU A 18 1.17 -6.36 4.19
C LEU A 18 0.90 -6.03 2.72
N GLY A 19 1.94 -5.87 1.90
CA GLY A 19 1.82 -5.64 0.47
C GLY A 19 1.19 -6.82 -0.26
N SER A 20 1.61 -8.03 0.09
CA SER A 20 1.04 -9.28 -0.45
C SER A 20 -0.44 -9.42 -0.07
N GLN A 21 -0.77 -9.21 1.20
CA GLN A 21 -2.16 -9.25 1.67
C GLN A 21 -3.00 -8.18 1.01
N LEU A 22 -2.51 -6.93 0.96
CA LEU A 22 -3.20 -5.83 0.28
C LEU A 22 -3.52 -6.20 -1.18
N SER A 23 -2.54 -6.74 -1.90
CA SER A 23 -2.70 -7.15 -3.31
C SER A 23 -3.79 -8.20 -3.49
N ILE A 24 -3.84 -9.21 -2.61
CA ILE A 24 -4.88 -10.25 -2.60
C ILE A 24 -6.25 -9.63 -2.29
N GLU A 25 -6.33 -8.79 -1.26
CA GLU A 25 -7.60 -8.24 -0.79
C GLU A 25 -8.26 -7.33 -1.85
N ILE A 26 -7.48 -6.51 -2.55
CA ILE A 26 -7.99 -5.59 -3.58
C ILE A 26 -8.00 -6.19 -5.00
N GLY A 27 -7.34 -7.33 -5.20
CA GLY A 27 -7.20 -7.98 -6.51
C GLY A 27 -6.38 -7.17 -7.52
N CYS A 28 -5.43 -6.34 -7.06
CA CYS A 28 -4.58 -5.48 -7.88
C CYS A 28 -3.13 -5.64 -7.44
N ALA A 29 -2.20 -5.68 -8.39
CA ALA A 29 -0.77 -5.63 -8.07
C ALA A 29 -0.44 -4.29 -7.39
N VAL A 30 0.33 -4.35 -6.30
CA VAL A 30 0.80 -3.17 -5.56
C VAL A 30 2.31 -3.18 -5.47
N HIS A 31 2.91 -2.01 -5.28
CA HIS A 31 4.31 -1.88 -4.94
C HIS A 31 4.53 -0.89 -3.81
N TYR A 32 5.68 -1.03 -3.15
CA TYR A 32 6.15 -0.19 -2.05
C TYR A 32 7.68 -0.06 -2.14
N PRO A 33 8.27 1.07 -1.71
CA PRO A 33 7.60 2.34 -1.46
C PRO A 33 7.25 3.04 -2.77
N ALA A 34 6.16 3.82 -2.82
CA ALA A 34 5.85 4.67 -3.97
C ALA A 34 6.10 6.16 -3.66
N TYR A 35 6.52 6.91 -4.68
CA TYR A 35 6.85 8.35 -4.60
C TYR A 35 7.86 8.73 -3.49
N ASN A 36 8.80 7.83 -3.17
CA ASN A 36 9.76 8.00 -2.05
C ASN A 36 9.06 8.23 -0.69
N LYS A 37 7.84 7.70 -0.51
CA LYS A 37 7.05 7.80 0.71
C LYS A 37 6.62 6.41 1.19
N ASN A 38 6.33 6.29 2.48
CA ASN A 38 5.86 5.04 3.10
C ASN A 38 4.38 4.77 2.76
N LEU A 39 4.11 4.49 1.49
CA LEU A 39 2.79 4.18 0.96
C LEU A 39 2.90 3.13 -0.14
N PHE A 40 1.85 2.33 -0.27
CA PHE A 40 1.65 1.39 -1.36
C PHE A 40 0.92 2.10 -2.50
N GLU A 41 1.28 1.76 -3.73
CA GLU A 41 0.55 2.15 -4.94
C GLU A 41 0.10 0.90 -5.70
N CYS A 42 -1.20 0.82 -5.99
CA CYS A 42 -1.76 -0.17 -6.90
C CYS A 42 -1.50 0.24 -8.35
N MET A 43 -1.37 -0.74 -9.24
CA MET A 43 -1.19 -0.53 -10.68
C MET A 43 -2.26 0.37 -11.32
N CYS A 44 -3.46 0.44 -10.75
CA CYS A 44 -4.54 1.33 -11.18
C CYS A 44 -4.34 2.81 -10.73
N GLY A 45 -3.26 3.13 -10.03
CA GLY A 45 -2.96 4.49 -9.51
C GLY A 45 -3.57 4.81 -8.15
N VAL A 46 -4.26 3.85 -7.51
CA VAL A 46 -4.82 4.03 -6.16
C VAL A 46 -3.71 3.92 -5.12
N ILE A 47 -3.65 4.86 -4.19
CA ILE A 47 -2.64 4.93 -3.15
C ILE A 47 -3.17 4.51 -1.77
N PHE A 48 -2.37 3.74 -1.04
CA PHE A 48 -2.67 3.27 0.32
C PHE A 48 -1.51 3.61 1.25
N PRO A 49 -1.66 4.62 2.14
CA PRO A 49 -0.64 4.91 3.14
C PRO A 49 -0.39 3.71 4.05
N LEU A 50 0.88 3.46 4.42
CA LEU A 50 1.26 2.29 5.24
C LEU A 50 0.45 2.20 6.55
N TYR A 51 0.18 3.33 7.21
CA TYR A 51 -0.60 3.35 8.45
C TYR A 51 -2.06 2.91 8.27
N VAL A 52 -2.65 3.11 7.09
CA VAL A 52 -4.01 2.63 6.79
C VAL A 52 -3.99 1.12 6.61
N VAL A 53 -2.99 0.59 5.90
CA VAL A 53 -2.84 -0.85 5.66
C VAL A 53 -2.52 -1.59 6.97
N LYS A 54 -1.69 -1.01 7.84
CA LYS A 54 -1.44 -1.54 9.20
C LYS A 54 -2.70 -1.59 10.08
N GLY A 55 -3.71 -0.77 9.79
CA GLY A 55 -5.00 -0.81 10.49
C GLY A 55 -5.86 -2.04 10.13
N GLN A 56 -5.54 -2.75 9.04
CA GLN A 56 -6.17 -4.00 8.60
C GLN A 56 -7.71 -3.96 8.46
N ASP A 57 -8.30 -2.77 8.25
CA ASP A 57 -9.71 -2.66 7.86
C ASP A 57 -9.86 -2.96 6.37
N TRP A 58 -9.82 -4.25 6.04
CA TRP A 58 -9.84 -4.73 4.65
C TRP A 58 -11.14 -4.37 3.92
N LYS A 59 -12.26 -4.24 4.65
CA LYS A 59 -13.53 -3.82 4.06
C LYS A 59 -13.43 -2.38 3.57
N LEU A 60 -12.90 -1.48 4.38
CA LEU A 60 -12.69 -0.08 4.01
C LEU A 60 -11.66 0.06 2.89
N ILE A 61 -10.56 -0.70 2.96
CA ILE A 61 -9.49 -0.69 1.94
C ILE A 61 -10.03 -1.13 0.57
N LYS A 62 -10.83 -2.19 0.51
CA LYS A 62 -11.49 -2.62 -0.73
C LYS A 62 -12.46 -1.57 -1.26
N GLN A 63 -13.26 -0.98 -0.38
CA GLN A 63 -14.22 0.06 -0.78
C GLN A 63 -13.48 1.27 -1.37
N LYS A 64 -12.43 1.76 -0.70
CA LYS A 64 -11.55 2.82 -1.19
C LYS A 64 -10.98 2.48 -2.56
N HIS A 65 -10.48 1.25 -2.75
CA HIS A 65 -9.95 0.81 -4.04
C HIS A 65 -10.99 0.92 -5.17
N VAL A 66 -12.20 0.40 -4.93
CA VAL A 66 -13.28 0.43 -5.92
C VAL A 66 -13.71 1.85 -6.26
N ASP A 67 -13.84 2.72 -5.25
CA ASP A 67 -14.34 4.08 -5.44
C ASP A 67 -13.29 4.98 -6.11
N GLU A 68 -12.03 4.93 -5.67
CA GLU A 68 -10.97 5.74 -6.27
C GLU A 68 -10.61 5.28 -7.68
N ARG A 69 -10.63 3.97 -7.94
CA ARG A 69 -10.43 3.46 -9.30
C ARG A 69 -11.47 4.00 -10.28
N LYS A 70 -12.75 4.08 -9.87
CA LYS A 70 -13.81 4.70 -10.70
C LYS A 70 -13.52 6.18 -10.99
N LEU A 71 -13.00 6.92 -10.01
CA LEU A 71 -12.67 8.34 -10.17
C LEU A 71 -11.48 8.55 -11.11
N LEU A 72 -10.49 7.65 -11.08
CA LEU A 72 -9.32 7.68 -11.95
C LEU A 72 -9.62 7.27 -13.41
N LYS A 73 -10.83 6.76 -13.69
CA LYS A 73 -11.27 6.26 -15.01
C LYS A 73 -10.36 5.15 -15.58
N VAL A 74 -9.83 4.28 -14.71
CA VAL A 74 -8.94 3.15 -15.06
C VAL A 74 -9.65 1.80 -14.92
#